data_AF-A0A139QQ51-F1
#
_entry.id   AF-A0A139QQ51-F1
#
_cell.length_a   1.000
_cell.length_b   1.000
_cell.length_c   1.000
_cell.angle_alpha   90.00
_cell.angle_beta   90.00
_cell.angle_gamma   90.00
#
_symmetry.space_group_name_H-M   'P 1'
#
loop_
_entity.id
_entity.type
_entity.pdbx_description
1 polymer ?
#
loop_
_entity_poly.entity_id
_entity_poly.type
_entity_poly.pdbx_seq_one_letter_code
_entity_poly.pdbx_strand_id
1 'polypeptide(L)'
;MVKRDFIRNIIIALIAILAIFLLRIFVFSTFKVHEDAANSYLSNGDVVVVNRNRTPQYKDFIVYEVDGTFYISRVIATAGESATVMDDILYIDNEVQEEPYISQIKSEYLSTSDNQQAFTSDFSVNTITNDKYSEVPKESYLVLNDDRQNTNDSRTFGLIKESQIRGVVTFKLLPLSKFGFITTE
;
A
#
# COMPACT_ATOMS: atom_id res chain seq x y z
N MET A 1 -32.97 -39.55 15.60
CA MET A 1 -32.92 -38.37 14.70
C MET A 1 -31.82 -37.39 15.12
N VAL A 2 -31.75 -36.99 16.40
CA VAL A 2 -30.80 -35.99 16.95
C VAL A 2 -29.30 -36.27 16.68
N LYS A 3 -28.83 -37.52 16.74
CA LYS A 3 -27.40 -37.86 16.55
C LYS A 3 -26.90 -37.57 15.12
N ARG A 4 -27.74 -37.75 14.10
CA ARG A 4 -27.37 -37.50 12.69
C ARG A 4 -27.23 -36.01 12.41
N ASP A 5 -28.15 -35.19 12.94
CA ASP A 5 -28.10 -33.74 12.81
C ASP A 5 -26.90 -33.16 13.56
N PHE A 6 -26.57 -33.71 14.73
CA PHE A 6 -25.39 -33.34 15.51
C PHE A 6 -24.07 -33.63 14.76
N ILE A 7 -23.92 -34.84 14.20
CA ILE A 7 -22.73 -35.21 13.40
C ILE A 7 -22.61 -34.33 12.15
N ARG A 8 -23.72 -34.05 11.46
CA ARG A 8 -23.72 -33.15 10.29
C ARG A 8 -23.22 -31.75 10.65
N ASN A 9 -23.71 -31.18 11.76
CA ASN A 9 -23.31 -29.84 12.17
C ASN A 9 -21.82 -29.78 12.56
N ILE A 10 -21.28 -30.83 13.20
CA ILE A 10 -19.85 -30.94 13.49
C ILE A 10 -19.03 -30.98 12.21
N ILE A 11 -19.43 -31.79 11.23
CA ILE A 11 -18.73 -31.87 9.94
C ILE A 11 -18.73 -30.52 9.23
N ILE A 12 -19.87 -29.82 9.20
CA ILE A 12 -19.97 -28.47 8.61
C ILE A 12 -19.05 -27.49 9.34
N ALA A 13 -19.03 -27.50 10.67
CA ALA A 13 -18.15 -26.64 11.46
C ALA A 13 -16.67 -26.92 11.18
N LEU A 14 -16.27 -28.20 11.07
CA LEU A 14 -14.89 -28.58 10.73
C LEU A 14 -14.49 -28.12 9.32
N ILE A 15 -15.39 -28.26 8.35
CA ILE A 15 -15.16 -27.76 6.98
C ILE A 15 -15.01 -26.24 6.98
N ALA A 16 -15.84 -25.52 7.73
CA ALA A 16 -15.75 -24.07 7.84
C ALA A 16 -14.42 -23.61 8.48
N ILE A 17 -13.99 -24.27 9.56
CA ILE A 17 -12.70 -23.99 10.21
C ILE A 17 -11.54 -24.25 9.25
N LEU A 18 -11.57 -25.38 8.55
CA LEU A 18 -10.56 -25.72 7.54
C LEU A 18 -10.52 -24.67 6.43
N ALA A 19 -11.67 -24.23 5.93
CA ALA A 19 -11.76 -23.20 4.92
C ALA A 19 -11.15 -21.86 5.40
N ILE A 20 -11.48 -21.41 6.61
CA ILE A 20 -10.90 -20.19 7.19
C ILE A 20 -9.38 -20.31 7.35
N PHE A 21 -8.90 -21.48 7.77
CA PHE A 21 -7.46 -21.75 7.90
C PHE A 21 -6.74 -21.70 6.54
N LEU A 22 -7.33 -22.30 5.50
CA LEU A 22 -6.79 -22.24 4.14
C LEU A 22 -6.79 -20.81 3.61
N LEU A 23 -7.87 -20.04 3.81
CA LEU A 23 -7.92 -18.63 3.44
C LEU A 23 -6.82 -17.82 4.12
N ARG A 24 -6.55 -18.09 5.40
CA ARG A 24 -5.46 -17.44 6.15
C ARG A 24 -4.07 -17.83 5.64
N ILE A 25 -3.87 -19.03 5.10
CA ILE A 25 -2.57 -19.44 4.57
C ILE A 25 -2.33 -18.89 3.17
N PHE A 26 -3.34 -18.98 2.30
CA PHE A 26 -3.16 -18.76 0.86
C PHE A 26 -3.60 -17.38 0.39
N VAL A 27 -4.56 -16.74 1.06
CA VAL A 27 -5.19 -15.49 0.55
C VAL A 27 -4.83 -14.29 1.42
N PHE A 28 -4.90 -14.44 2.74
CA PHE A 28 -4.76 -13.32 3.67
C PHE A 28 -3.46 -13.38 4.45
N SER A 29 -2.89 -12.23 4.80
CA SER A 29 -1.79 -12.14 5.76
C SER A 29 -1.95 -10.89 6.62
N THR A 30 -1.35 -10.89 7.80
CA THR A 30 -1.46 -9.78 8.75
C THR A 30 -0.12 -9.11 8.95
N PHE A 31 -0.09 -7.79 8.88
CA PHE A 31 1.09 -6.97 9.13
C PHE A 31 0.77 -5.91 10.18
N LYS A 32 1.77 -5.56 11.00
CA LYS A 32 1.66 -4.44 11.94
C LYS A 32 2.25 -3.20 11.27
N VAL A 33 1.51 -2.10 11.32
CA VAL A 33 1.96 -0.80 10.81
C VAL A 33 2.97 -0.22 11.79
N HIS A 34 4.14 0.16 11.28
CA HIS A 34 5.18 0.86 12.02
C HIS A 34 5.09 2.37 11.79
N GLU A 35 5.78 3.16 12.62
CA GLU A 35 5.71 4.63 12.60
C GLU A 35 6.10 5.22 11.25
N ASP A 36 7.09 4.64 10.58
CA ASP A 36 7.59 5.04 9.26
C ASP A 36 6.56 4.87 8.12
N ALA A 37 5.57 4.00 8.32
CA ALA A 37 4.46 3.76 7.40
C ALA A 37 3.15 4.45 7.83
N ALA A 38 3.16 5.20 8.94
CA ALA A 38 1.96 5.84 9.47
C ALA A 38 1.52 7.00 8.57
N ASN A 39 0.21 7.15 8.41
CA ASN A 39 -0.44 8.19 7.60
C ASN A 39 -1.89 8.39 8.05
N SER A 40 -2.65 9.20 7.29
CA SER A 40 -4.06 9.51 7.55
C SER A 40 -4.97 8.28 7.65
N TYR A 41 -4.62 7.17 7.00
CA TYR A 41 -5.41 5.93 6.94
C TYR A 41 -4.87 4.85 7.87
N LEU A 42 -3.54 4.76 8.01
CA LEU A 42 -2.83 3.72 8.75
C LEU A 42 -2.09 4.34 9.93
N SER A 43 -2.48 4.01 11.16
CA SER A 43 -1.79 4.52 12.35
C SER A 43 -0.72 3.53 12.82
N ASN A 44 0.36 4.02 13.43
CA ASN A 44 1.33 3.16 14.10
C ASN A 44 0.63 2.21 15.09
N GLY A 45 0.98 0.94 15.02
CA GLY A 45 0.40 -0.13 15.83
C GLY A 45 -0.87 -0.76 15.28
N ASP A 46 -1.47 -0.21 14.21
CA ASP A 46 -2.58 -0.86 13.51
C ASP A 46 -2.14 -2.24 13.01
N VAL A 47 -3.04 -3.23 13.09
CA VAL A 47 -2.83 -4.54 12.45
C VAL A 47 -3.72 -4.59 11.23
N VAL A 48 -3.10 -4.68 10.06
CA VAL A 48 -3.78 -4.71 8.76
C VAL A 48 -3.75 -6.10 8.16
N VAL A 49 -4.79 -6.42 7.40
CA VAL A 49 -4.89 -7.63 6.58
C VAL A 49 -4.58 -7.25 5.14
N VAL A 50 -3.62 -7.97 4.56
CA VAL A 50 -3.31 -7.91 3.14
C VAL A 50 -3.92 -9.08 2.39
N ASN A 51 -4.39 -8.82 1.18
CA ASN A 51 -4.84 -9.81 0.21
C ASN A 51 -3.73 -10.06 -0.82
N ARG A 52 -3.24 -11.30 -0.86
CA ARG A 52 -2.14 -11.74 -1.73
C ARG A 52 -2.55 -11.88 -3.21
N ASN A 53 -3.83 -12.10 -3.47
CA ASN A 53 -4.33 -12.45 -4.79
C ASN A 53 -4.98 -11.25 -5.52
N ARG A 54 -4.89 -10.06 -4.93
CA ARG A 54 -5.39 -8.83 -5.53
C ARG A 54 -4.24 -8.13 -6.25
N THR A 55 -4.42 -7.84 -7.53
CA THR A 55 -3.50 -7.01 -8.29
C THR A 55 -3.51 -5.59 -7.73
N PRO A 56 -2.35 -5.01 -7.37
CA PRO A 56 -2.28 -3.63 -6.93
C PRO A 56 -2.76 -2.66 -8.01
N GLN A 57 -3.57 -1.69 -7.62
CA GLN A 57 -4.08 -0.63 -8.50
C GLN A 57 -3.66 0.73 -7.97
N TYR A 58 -3.80 1.78 -8.80
CA TYR A 58 -3.58 3.15 -8.38
C TYR A 58 -4.30 3.44 -7.05
N LYS A 59 -3.58 4.11 -6.12
CA LYS A 59 -3.95 4.44 -4.75
C LYS A 59 -4.13 3.27 -3.77
N ASP A 60 -4.00 2.01 -4.18
CA ASP A 60 -3.96 0.92 -3.21
C ASP A 60 -2.71 1.04 -2.32
N PHE A 61 -2.86 0.71 -1.04
CA PHE A 61 -1.71 0.45 -0.18
C PHE A 61 -1.22 -0.98 -0.38
N ILE A 62 0.09 -1.16 -0.52
CA ILE A 62 0.70 -2.48 -0.64
C ILE A 62 1.73 -2.71 0.46
N VAL A 63 1.86 -3.97 0.89
CA VAL A 63 3.03 -4.43 1.64
C VAL A 63 4.02 -5.01 0.64
N TYR A 64 5.28 -4.60 0.69
CA TYR A 64 6.35 -5.14 -0.15
C TYR A 64 7.63 -5.32 0.65
N GLU A 65 8.57 -6.10 0.12
CA GLU A 65 9.84 -6.42 0.77
C GLU A 65 11.02 -5.92 -0.06
N VAL A 66 11.93 -5.21 0.61
CA VAL A 66 13.23 -4.76 0.07
C VAL A 66 14.29 -5.17 1.09
N ASP A 67 15.30 -5.91 0.64
CA ASP A 67 16.43 -6.36 1.46
C ASP A 67 16.04 -7.00 2.80
N GLY A 68 14.98 -7.82 2.80
CA GLY A 68 14.47 -8.52 3.98
C GLY A 68 13.62 -7.67 4.93
N THR A 69 13.37 -6.41 4.59
CA THR A 69 12.56 -5.47 5.38
C THR A 69 11.22 -5.21 4.69
N PHE A 70 10.13 -5.21 5.46
CA PHE A 70 8.78 -4.94 4.96
C PHE A 70 8.45 -3.45 5.04
N TYR A 71 7.87 -2.94 3.96
CA TYR A 71 7.42 -1.56 3.82
C TYR A 71 5.94 -1.52 3.43
N ILE A 72 5.27 -0.40 3.76
CA ILE A 72 3.91 -0.11 3.31
C ILE A 72 3.94 1.24 2.61
N SER A 73 3.53 1.25 1.35
CA SER A 73 3.46 2.47 0.53
C SER A 73 2.22 2.42 -0.36
N ARG A 74 1.85 3.57 -0.91
CA ARG A 74 0.74 3.70 -1.85
C ARG A 74 1.24 3.54 -3.28
N VAL A 75 0.49 2.82 -4.10
CA VAL A 75 0.74 2.71 -5.54
C VAL A 75 0.39 4.03 -6.23
N ILE A 76 1.36 4.61 -6.92
CA ILE A 76 1.22 5.87 -7.65
C ILE A 76 1.12 5.63 -9.16
N ALA A 77 1.87 4.68 -9.70
CA ALA A 77 1.75 4.30 -11.11
C ALA A 77 1.97 2.81 -11.29
N THR A 78 1.28 2.27 -12.28
CA THR A 78 1.24 0.86 -12.69
C THR A 78 1.83 0.70 -14.09
N ALA A 79 1.96 -0.54 -14.55
CA ALA A 79 2.63 -0.84 -15.81
C ALA A 79 2.03 -0.10 -17.01
N GLY A 80 2.89 0.59 -17.77
CA GLY A 80 2.54 1.40 -18.93
C GLY A 80 2.26 2.87 -18.64
N GLU A 81 2.17 3.26 -17.36
CA GLU A 81 1.98 4.66 -16.97
C GLU A 81 3.34 5.35 -16.78
N SER A 82 3.43 6.58 -17.25
CA SER A 82 4.49 7.51 -16.89
C SER A 82 4.08 8.29 -15.64
N ALA A 83 5.04 8.60 -14.78
CA ALA A 83 4.78 9.45 -13.62
C ALA A 83 5.93 10.44 -13.42
N THR A 84 5.58 11.69 -13.20
CA THR A 84 6.49 12.79 -12.93
C THR A 84 5.93 13.62 -11.80
N VAL A 85 6.77 13.96 -10.83
CA VAL A 85 6.49 15.00 -9.86
C VAL A 85 7.38 16.19 -10.17
N MET A 86 6.77 17.35 -10.32
CA MET A 86 7.46 18.61 -10.57
C MET A 86 6.74 19.72 -9.82
N ASP A 87 7.48 20.54 -9.08
CA ASP A 87 6.93 21.61 -8.25
C ASP A 87 5.83 21.12 -7.29
N ASP A 88 6.03 19.93 -6.72
CA ASP A 88 5.13 19.29 -5.75
C ASP A 88 3.73 18.94 -6.31
N ILE A 89 3.65 18.79 -7.65
CA ILE A 89 2.47 18.36 -8.41
C ILE A 89 2.77 17.01 -9.07
N LEU A 90 1.88 16.03 -8.88
CA LEU A 90 1.96 14.73 -9.54
C LEU A 90 1.28 14.78 -10.91
N TYR A 91 2.00 14.27 -11.92
CA TYR A 91 1.52 14.04 -13.26
C TYR A 91 1.59 12.54 -13.55
N ILE A 92 0.49 11.94 -13.99
CA ILE A 92 0.46 10.60 -14.57
C ILE A 92 0.05 10.75 -16.04
N ASP A 93 0.86 10.24 -16.97
CA ASP A 93 0.62 10.39 -18.42
C ASP A 93 0.40 11.85 -18.87
N ASN A 94 1.13 12.77 -18.24
CA ASN A 94 1.05 14.22 -18.43
C ASN A 94 -0.28 14.86 -17.94
N GLU A 95 -1.14 14.11 -17.26
CA GLU A 95 -2.35 14.62 -16.62
C GLU A 95 -2.10 14.87 -15.13
N VAL A 96 -2.49 16.05 -14.65
CA VAL A 96 -2.39 16.43 -13.24
C VAL A 96 -3.28 15.52 -12.40
N GLN A 97 -2.71 14.95 -11.34
CA GLN A 97 -3.42 14.12 -10.38
C GLN A 97 -3.62 14.85 -9.07
N GLU A 98 -4.87 14.86 -8.60
CA GLU A 98 -5.20 15.37 -7.28
C GLU A 98 -4.79 14.34 -6.20
N GLU A 99 -4.14 14.82 -5.15
CA GLU A 99 -3.66 14.00 -4.03
C GLU A 99 -4.28 14.43 -2.69
N PRO A 100 -5.63 14.40 -2.55
CA PRO A 100 -6.30 14.81 -1.31
C PRO A 100 -5.86 14.01 -0.09
N TYR A 101 -5.47 12.76 -0.29
CA TYR A 101 -5.02 11.81 0.74
C TYR A 101 -3.75 12.24 1.48
N ILE A 102 -2.91 13.11 0.90
CA ILE A 102 -1.73 13.72 1.56
C ILE A 102 -1.94 15.18 1.96
N SER A 103 -3.07 15.80 1.63
CA SER A 103 -3.29 17.24 1.82
C SER A 103 -3.09 17.71 3.26
N GLN A 104 -3.56 16.92 4.24
CA GLN A 104 -3.39 17.22 5.65
C GLN A 104 -1.90 17.20 6.04
N ILE A 105 -1.18 16.12 5.75
CA ILE A 105 0.24 15.95 6.10
C ILE A 105 1.08 17.04 5.41
N LYS A 106 0.79 17.33 4.12
CA LYS A 106 1.40 18.41 3.36
C LYS A 106 1.19 19.77 4.03
N SER A 107 -0.04 20.07 4.46
CA SER A 107 -0.35 21.35 5.12
C SER A 107 0.36 21.49 6.48
N GLU A 108 0.44 20.42 7.26
CA GLU A 108 1.14 20.39 8.55
C GLU A 108 2.66 20.61 8.35
N TYR A 109 3.25 19.95 7.36
CA TYR A 109 4.65 20.14 6.97
C TYR A 109 4.94 21.58 6.52
N LEU A 110 4.12 22.13 5.61
CA LEU A 110 4.32 23.49 5.10
C LEU A 110 4.09 24.57 6.16
N SER A 111 3.27 24.29 7.19
CA SER A 111 3.05 25.21 8.31
C SER A 111 4.24 25.32 9.28
N THR A 112 5.10 24.30 9.31
CA THR A 112 6.25 24.21 10.22
C THR A 112 7.58 24.41 9.50
N SER A 113 7.59 24.33 8.17
CA SER A 113 8.80 24.47 7.35
C SER A 113 9.11 25.94 7.08
N ASP A 114 10.14 26.46 7.75
CA ASP A 114 10.66 27.82 7.60
C ASP A 114 11.32 28.08 6.22
N ASN A 115 11.66 26.99 5.52
CA ASN A 115 12.28 26.99 4.21
C ASN A 115 11.28 26.47 3.19
N GLN A 116 11.15 27.15 2.05
CA GLN A 116 10.28 26.85 0.90
C GLN A 116 10.55 25.49 0.21
N GLN A 117 10.85 24.45 0.97
CA GLN A 117 11.09 23.10 0.49
C GLN A 117 9.77 22.48 0.06
N ALA A 118 9.78 21.89 -1.13
CA ALA A 118 8.64 21.13 -1.64
C ALA A 118 8.35 19.93 -0.71
N PHE A 119 7.07 19.64 -0.49
CA PHE A 119 6.68 18.45 0.30
C PHE A 119 7.08 17.16 -0.42
N THR A 120 6.98 17.15 -1.75
CA THR A 120 7.51 16.11 -2.62
C THR A 120 8.60 16.71 -3.51
N SER A 121 9.83 16.19 -3.41
CA SER A 121 10.91 16.57 -4.32
C SER A 121 10.64 16.10 -5.74
N ASP A 122 11.15 16.85 -6.73
CA ASP A 122 10.99 16.52 -8.13
C ASP A 122 11.64 15.18 -8.51
N PHE A 123 10.91 14.36 -9.26
CA PHE A 123 11.43 13.13 -9.85
C PHE A 123 10.54 12.69 -11.02
N SER A 124 11.02 11.75 -11.82
CA SER A 124 10.18 11.01 -12.77
C SER A 124 10.57 9.54 -12.76
N VAL A 125 9.74 8.69 -13.37
CA VAL A 125 10.08 7.27 -13.61
C VAL A 125 11.46 7.14 -14.28
N ASN A 126 11.79 8.08 -15.15
CA ASN A 126 13.06 8.13 -15.85
C ASN A 126 14.24 8.42 -14.92
N THR A 127 14.13 9.43 -14.05
CA THR A 127 15.21 9.75 -13.11
C THR A 127 15.42 8.64 -12.08
N ILE A 128 14.35 8.05 -11.51
CA ILE A 128 14.47 6.97 -10.52
C ILE A 128 15.01 5.67 -11.11
N THR A 129 14.87 5.47 -12.43
CA THR A 129 15.39 4.27 -13.12
C THR A 129 16.74 4.50 -13.80
N ASN A 130 17.37 5.67 -13.59
CA ASN A 130 18.61 6.08 -14.26
C ASN A 130 18.51 5.95 -15.78
N ASP A 131 17.52 6.63 -16.36
CA ASP A 131 17.22 6.72 -17.79
C ASP A 131 16.82 5.39 -18.47
N LYS A 132 16.63 4.32 -17.70
CA LYS A 132 16.33 2.99 -18.25
C LYS A 132 14.90 2.87 -18.78
N TYR A 133 13.94 3.55 -18.15
CA TYR A 133 12.54 3.49 -18.51
C TYR A 133 11.91 4.89 -18.52
N SER A 134 11.03 5.17 -19.47
CA SER A 134 10.19 6.39 -19.46
C SER A 134 8.85 6.17 -18.74
N GLU A 135 8.41 4.91 -18.68
CA GLU A 135 7.14 4.45 -18.12
C GLU A 135 7.41 3.25 -17.21
N VAL A 136 6.51 2.97 -16.28
CA VAL A 136 6.64 1.80 -15.41
C VAL A 136 6.57 0.53 -16.27
N PRO A 137 7.58 -0.37 -16.25
CA PRO A 137 7.54 -1.60 -17.02
C PRO A 137 6.52 -2.60 -16.45
N LYS A 138 6.22 -3.65 -17.23
CA LYS A 138 5.34 -4.74 -16.76
C LYS A 138 5.84 -5.35 -15.44
N GLU A 139 4.89 -5.82 -14.64
CA GLU A 139 5.14 -6.47 -13.34
C GLU A 139 5.94 -5.58 -12.37
N SER A 140 5.82 -4.26 -12.50
CA SER A 140 6.47 -3.27 -11.65
C SER A 140 5.50 -2.15 -11.29
N TYR A 141 5.79 -1.47 -10.20
CA TYR A 141 4.96 -0.42 -9.63
C TYR A 141 5.84 0.74 -9.14
N LEU A 142 5.39 1.96 -9.37
CA LEU A 142 5.89 3.12 -8.65
C LEU A 142 5.09 3.27 -7.37
N VAL A 143 5.75 3.28 -6.22
CA VAL A 143 5.09 3.48 -4.93
C VAL A 143 5.71 4.62 -4.15
N LEU A 144 4.88 5.36 -3.43
CA LEU A 144 5.31 6.45 -2.56
C LEU A 144 4.69 6.30 -1.16
N ASN A 145 5.41 6.78 -0.17
CA ASN A 145 4.85 6.99 1.15
C ASN A 145 3.91 8.21 1.13
N ASP A 146 2.82 8.15 1.89
CA ASP A 146 1.90 9.28 2.05
C ASP A 146 2.59 10.43 2.82
N ASP A 147 3.44 10.11 3.81
CA ASP A 147 4.45 11.05 4.30
C ASP A 147 5.59 11.14 3.27
N ARG A 148 5.53 12.18 2.43
CA ARG A 148 6.48 12.38 1.34
C ARG A 148 7.89 12.74 1.83
N GLN A 149 8.06 13.11 3.10
CA GLN A 149 9.38 13.34 3.69
C GLN A 149 10.12 12.03 3.99
N ASN A 150 9.39 10.92 4.19
CA ASN A 150 10.00 9.59 4.24
C ASN A 150 10.21 9.03 2.83
N THR A 151 11.44 9.10 2.33
CA THR A 151 11.81 8.65 0.98
C THR A 151 12.17 7.17 0.88
N ASN A 152 11.96 6.37 1.93
CA ASN A 152 12.10 4.90 1.88
C ASN A 152 10.94 4.27 1.10
N ASP A 153 10.87 4.58 -0.19
CA ASP A 153 9.91 4.12 -1.18
C ASP A 153 10.61 4.04 -2.55
N SER A 154 9.86 4.10 -3.66
CA SER A 154 10.45 4.00 -4.99
C SER A 154 11.47 5.08 -5.34
N ARG A 155 11.49 6.22 -4.63
CA ARG A 155 12.51 7.26 -4.82
C ARG A 155 13.89 6.80 -4.39
N THR A 156 13.97 5.90 -3.41
CA THR A 156 15.23 5.31 -2.93
C THR A 156 15.47 3.92 -3.51
N PHE A 157 14.42 3.09 -3.59
CA PHE A 157 14.55 1.67 -3.97
C PHE A 157 14.38 1.43 -5.47
N GLY A 158 13.91 2.42 -6.22
CA GLY A 158 13.44 2.26 -7.59
C GLY A 158 12.06 1.59 -7.66
N LEU A 159 11.70 1.13 -8.85
CA LEU A 159 10.40 0.50 -9.08
C LEU A 159 10.30 -0.84 -8.33
N ILE A 160 9.15 -1.07 -7.70
CA ILE A 160 8.89 -2.29 -6.92
C ILE A 160 8.31 -3.35 -7.84
N LYS A 161 8.98 -4.50 -7.94
CA LYS A 161 8.49 -5.62 -8.75
C LYS A 161 7.31 -6.30 -8.07
N GLU A 162 6.39 -6.85 -8.85
CA GLU A 162 5.26 -7.65 -8.36
C GLU A 162 5.70 -8.78 -7.42
N SER A 163 6.82 -9.44 -7.75
CA SER A 163 7.42 -10.49 -6.90
C SER A 163 7.86 -10.03 -5.50
N GLN A 164 8.09 -8.73 -5.30
CA GLN A 164 8.42 -8.15 -3.99
C GLN A 164 7.16 -7.85 -3.17
N ILE A 165 5.98 -7.83 -3.80
CA ILE A 165 4.72 -7.46 -3.16
C ILE A 165 4.17 -8.65 -2.40
N ARG A 166 3.84 -8.43 -1.13
CA ARG A 166 3.20 -9.41 -0.24
C ARG A 166 1.68 -9.34 -0.29
N GLY A 167 1.12 -8.25 -0.80
CA GLY A 167 -0.30 -8.12 -1.10
C GLY A 167 -0.81 -6.69 -0.91
N VAL A 168 -2.06 -6.49 -1.30
CA VAL A 168 -2.78 -5.22 -1.14
C VAL A 168 -3.40 -5.16 0.25
N VAL A 169 -3.19 -4.08 0.98
CA VAL A 169 -3.81 -3.79 2.27
C VAL A 169 -5.29 -3.50 2.05
N THR A 170 -6.18 -4.34 2.61
CA THR A 170 -7.64 -4.24 2.35
C THR A 170 -8.47 -3.99 3.61
N PHE A 171 -7.95 -4.34 4.78
CA PHE A 171 -8.76 -4.38 6.00
C PHE A 171 -7.92 -4.08 7.23
N LYS A 172 -8.49 -3.36 8.20
CA LYS A 172 -7.88 -3.13 9.51
C LYS A 172 -8.49 -4.08 10.52
N LEU A 173 -7.66 -4.94 11.08
CA LEU A 173 -8.05 -5.95 12.06
C LEU A 173 -7.98 -5.41 13.49
N LEU A 174 -6.95 -4.62 13.81
CA LEU A 174 -6.79 -3.96 15.11
C LEU A 174 -6.33 -2.51 14.93
N PRO A 175 -6.67 -1.61 15.87
CA PRO A 175 -7.53 -1.83 17.05
C PRO A 175 -8.99 -2.07 16.67
N LEU A 176 -9.76 -2.78 17.53
CA LEU A 176 -11.16 -3.12 17.24
C LEU A 176 -12.05 -1.89 17.03
N SER A 177 -11.69 -0.74 17.60
CA SER A 177 -12.39 0.54 17.40
C SER A 177 -12.29 1.07 15.96
N LYS A 178 -11.30 0.61 15.19
CA LYS A 178 -11.10 0.94 13.78
C LYS A 178 -11.24 -0.30 12.88
N PHE A 179 -11.89 -1.36 13.37
CA PHE A 179 -12.09 -2.60 12.62
C PHE A 179 -12.97 -2.35 11.39
N GLY A 180 -12.45 -2.67 10.20
CA GLY A 180 -13.20 -2.42 8.96
C GLY A 180 -12.34 -2.44 7.71
N PHE A 181 -13.01 -2.34 6.56
CA PHE A 181 -12.33 -2.16 5.29
C PHE A 181 -11.64 -0.80 5.25
N ILE A 182 -10.44 -0.79 4.67
CA ILE A 182 -9.72 0.46 4.44
C ILE A 182 -10.25 1.03 3.12
N THR A 183 -10.96 2.14 3.21
CA THR A 183 -11.41 2.90 2.05
C THR A 183 -10.32 3.88 1.66
N THR A 184 -9.63 3.58 0.58
CA THR A 184 -8.79 4.54 -0.12
C THR A 184 -9.68 5.40 -1.01
N GLU A 185 -9.37 6.70 -1.11
CA GLU A 185 -10.00 7.62 -2.08
C GLU A 185 -9.56 7.35 -3.52
#